data_AF-A0A964LDP6-F1
#
_entry.id   AF-A0A964LDP6-F1
#
_cell.length_a   1.000
_cell.length_b   1.000
_cell.length_c   1.000
_cell.angle_alpha   90.00
_cell.angle_beta   90.00
_cell.angle_gamma   90.00
#
_symmetry.space_group_name_H-M   'P 1'
#
loop_
_entity.id
_entity.type
_entity.pdbx_description
1 polymer ?
#
loop_
_entity_poly.entity_id
_entity_poly.type
_entity_poly.pdbx_seq_one_letter_code
_entity_poly.pdbx_strand_id
1 'polypeptide(L)' 'MDTKASKRRLDPGQIEVVDEAVAAILRQKTPAERIAIACDAHRTARAMLAAQIRSQHADWTDDEVQREVARRLTRGTD' A
#
# COMPACT_ATOMS: atom_id res chain seq x y z
N MET A 1 -33.23 -6.16 5.78
CA MET A 1 -31.81 -5.82 5.95
C MET A 1 -31.10 -7.14 6.25
N ASP A 2 -30.72 -7.85 5.19
CA ASP A 2 -30.06 -9.16 5.30
C ASP A 2 -28.56 -8.96 5.08
N THR A 3 -27.81 -8.90 6.17
CA THR A 3 -26.35 -8.93 6.13
C THR A 3 -25.93 -10.38 5.96
N LYS A 4 -26.01 -10.93 4.73
CA LYS A 4 -25.35 -12.20 4.43
C LYS A 4 -23.85 -12.00 4.62
N ALA A 5 -23.30 -12.58 5.68
CA ALA A 5 -21.86 -12.67 5.88
C ALA A 5 -21.25 -13.41 4.68
N SER A 6 -20.76 -12.64 3.71
CA SER A 6 -20.07 -13.19 2.55
C SER A 6 -18.77 -13.81 3.04
N LYS A 7 -18.67 -15.13 2.92
CA LYS A 7 -17.48 -15.92 3.25
C LYS A 7 -16.37 -15.48 2.29
N ARG A 8 -15.54 -14.51 2.71
CA ARG A 8 -14.43 -13.97 1.90
C ARG A 8 -13.46 -15.11 1.56
N ARG A 9 -13.18 -15.32 0.29
CA ARG A 9 -12.21 -16.30 -0.20
C ARG A 9 -10.87 -15.57 -0.37
N LEU A 10 -9.96 -15.72 0.59
CA LEU A 10 -8.64 -15.08 0.56
C LEU A 10 -7.67 -15.85 -0.35
N ASP A 11 -8.07 -16.12 -1.60
CA ASP A 11 -7.25 -16.81 -2.60
C ASP A 11 -6.76 -15.83 -3.69
N PRO A 12 -5.69 -16.17 -4.44
CA PRO A 12 -5.08 -15.27 -5.42
C PRO A 12 -5.99 -14.82 -6.57
N GLY A 13 -7.15 -15.45 -6.76
CA GLY A 13 -8.13 -15.08 -7.78
C GLY A 13 -9.13 -14.02 -7.33
N GLN A 14 -9.14 -13.63 -6.04
CA GLN A 14 -10.06 -12.62 -5.52
C GLN A 14 -9.45 -11.22 -5.63
N ILE A 15 -10.04 -10.36 -6.47
CA ILE A 15 -9.80 -8.92 -6.41
C ILE A 15 -10.47 -8.42 -5.13
N GLU A 16 -9.72 -7.80 -4.23
CA GLU A 16 -10.31 -7.12 -3.08
C GLU A 16 -11.12 -5.91 -3.57
N VAL A 17 -12.44 -6.07 -3.61
CA VAL A 17 -13.36 -4.98 -3.93
C VAL A 17 -13.55 -4.15 -2.67
N VAL A 18 -13.28 -2.85 -2.79
CA VAL A 18 -13.53 -1.88 -1.71
C VAL A 18 -15.01 -1.90 -1.35
N ASP A 19 -15.31 -1.89 -0.05
CA ASP A 19 -16.69 -1.80 0.43
C ASP A 19 -17.41 -0.58 -0.16
N GLU A 20 -18.66 -0.75 -0.59
CA GLU A 20 -19.41 0.28 -1.32
C GLU A 20 -19.53 1.58 -0.52
N ALA A 21 -19.66 1.49 0.82
CA ALA A 21 -19.71 2.67 1.68
C ALA A 21 -18.38 3.42 1.68
N VAL A 22 -17.26 2.69 1.71
CA VAL A 22 -15.92 3.28 1.62
C VAL A 22 -15.68 3.88 0.24
N ALA A 23 -16.10 3.20 -0.82
CA ALA A 23 -16.01 3.70 -2.19
C ALA A 23 -16.82 5.00 -2.37
N ALA A 24 -18.02 5.09 -1.78
CA ALA A 24 -18.82 6.32 -1.76
C ALA A 24 -18.10 7.48 -1.06
N ILE A 25 -17.45 7.24 0.08
CA ILE A 25 -16.65 8.26 0.80
C ILE A 25 -15.46 8.71 -0.04
N LEU A 26 -14.72 7.77 -0.64
CA LEU A 26 -13.55 8.08 -1.46
C LEU A 26 -13.93 8.86 -2.74
N ARG A 27 -15.10 8.60 -3.31
CA ARG A 27 -15.63 9.35 -4.47
C ARG A 27 -15.94 10.82 -4.17
N GLN A 28 -16.15 11.18 -2.90
CA GLN A 28 -16.40 12.58 -2.50
C GLN A 28 -15.12 13.39 -2.34
N LYS A 29 -13.93 12.76 -2.38
CA LYS A 29 -12.65 13.47 -2.23
C LYS A 29 -12.37 14.37 -3.42
N THR A 30 -11.96 15.59 -3.14
CA THR A 30 -11.45 16.54 -4.14
C THR A 30 -10.17 15.99 -4.79
N PRO A 31 -9.80 16.47 -5.99
CA PRO A 31 -8.54 16.08 -6.62
C PRO A 31 -7.31 16.29 -5.72
N ALA A 32 -7.26 17.40 -4.98
CA ALA A 32 -6.16 17.71 -4.06
C ALA A 32 -6.07 16.68 -2.92
N GLU A 33 -7.19 16.34 -2.29
CA GLU A 33 -7.21 15.31 -1.23
C GLU A 33 -6.81 13.93 -1.76
N ARG A 34 -7.23 13.58 -2.99
CA ARG A 34 -6.83 12.31 -3.61
C ARG A 34 -5.31 12.23 -3.82
N ILE A 35 -4.69 13.32 -4.25
CA ILE A 35 -3.22 13.40 -4.39
C ILE A 35 -2.56 13.32 -3.01
N ALA A 36 -3.07 14.04 -2.02
CA ALA A 36 -2.55 14.01 -0.66
C ALA A 36 -2.55 12.58 -0.09
N ILE A 37 -3.67 11.85 -0.24
CA ILE A 37 -3.79 10.44 0.15
C ILE A 37 -2.74 9.58 -0.55
N ALA A 38 -2.55 9.76 -1.86
CA ALA A 38 -1.53 9.00 -2.61
C ALA A 38 -0.10 9.29 -2.10
N CYS A 39 0.21 10.55 -1.81
CA CYS A 39 1.50 10.94 -1.24
C CYS A 39 1.73 10.37 0.17
N ASP A 40 0.70 10.39 1.02
CA ASP A 40 0.75 9.81 2.36
C ASP A 40 0.92 8.28 2.31
N ALA A 41 0.18 7.62 1.43
CA ALA A 41 0.31 6.18 1.20
C ALA A 41 1.73 5.83 0.72
N HIS A 42 2.29 6.61 -0.21
CA HIS A 42 3.66 6.41 -0.69
C HIS A 42 4.71 6.57 0.43
N ARG A 43 4.61 7.62 1.26
CA ARG A 43 5.49 7.81 2.43
C ARG A 43 5.39 6.64 3.41
N THR A 44 4.17 6.19 3.67
CA THR A 44 3.90 5.06 4.57
C THR A 44 4.51 3.78 4.03
N ALA A 45 4.27 3.45 2.76
CA ALA A 45 4.84 2.27 2.11
C ALA A 45 6.38 2.29 2.14
N ARG A 46 6.99 3.45 1.85
CA ARG A 46 8.44 3.63 1.94
C ARG A 46 8.98 3.36 3.35
N ALA A 47 8.32 3.88 4.38
CA ALA A 47 8.73 3.69 5.77
C ALA A 47 8.61 2.21 6.19
N MET A 48 7.50 1.56 5.86
CA MET A 48 7.27 0.14 6.16
C MET A 48 8.30 -0.76 5.47
N LEU A 49 8.57 -0.52 4.18
CA LEU A 49 9.58 -1.28 3.43
C LEU A 49 10.97 -1.08 4.02
N ALA A 50 11.35 0.15 4.34
CA ALA A 50 12.66 0.42 4.94
C ALA A 50 12.83 -0.28 6.30
N ALA A 51 11.80 -0.26 7.15
CA ALA A 51 11.81 -0.97 8.43
C ALA A 51 11.94 -2.48 8.24
N GLN A 52 11.16 -3.05 7.33
CA GLN A 52 11.20 -4.48 7.01
C GLN A 52 12.58 -4.89 6.46
N ILE A 53 13.15 -4.13 5.52
CA ILE A 53 14.45 -4.44 4.91
C ILE A 53 15.54 -4.38 5.98
N ARG A 54 15.57 -3.35 6.83
CA ARG A 54 16.52 -3.26 7.95
C ARG A 54 16.39 -4.44 8.93
N SER A 55 15.17 -4.92 9.17
CA SER A 55 14.97 -6.08 10.03
C SER A 55 15.50 -7.39 9.43
N GLN A 56 15.56 -7.49 8.09
CA GLN A 56 16.02 -8.67 7.36
C GLN A 56 17.52 -8.62 7.04
N HIS A 57 18.07 -7.41 6.93
CA HIS A 57 19.45 -7.12 6.54
C HIS A 57 20.06 -6.11 7.50
N ALA A 58 20.34 -6.55 8.73
CA ALA A 58 20.85 -5.68 9.79
C ALA A 58 22.28 -5.17 9.54
N ASP A 59 23.00 -5.84 8.64
CA ASP A 59 24.36 -5.52 8.19
C ASP A 59 24.41 -4.50 7.04
N TRP A 60 23.27 -4.23 6.40
CA TRP A 60 23.22 -3.29 5.29
C TRP A 60 23.35 -1.84 5.74
N THR A 61 24.05 -1.07 4.92
CA THR A 61 24.12 0.39 5.03
C THR A 61 22.77 1.01 4.69
N ASP A 62 22.53 2.24 5.17
CA ASP A 62 21.31 2.98 4.84
C ASP A 62 21.13 3.17 3.32
N ASP A 63 22.22 3.33 2.58
CA ASP A 63 22.19 3.47 1.12
C ASP A 63 21.72 2.19 0.42
N GLU A 64 22.17 1.02 0.88
CA GLU A 64 21.72 -0.28 0.36
C GLU A 64 20.22 -0.49 0.64
N VAL A 65 19.77 -0.12 1.84
CA VAL A 65 18.34 -0.14 2.21
C VAL A 65 17.55 0.79 1.29
N GLN A 66 17.99 2.04 1.08
CA GLN A 66 17.25 2.99 0.25
C GLN A 66 17.19 2.57 -1.22
N ARG A 67 18.27 1.99 -1.78
CA ARG A 67 18.26 1.44 -3.14
C ARG A 67 17.22 0.32 -3.28
N GLU A 68 17.18 -0.60 -2.32
CA GLU A 68 16.22 -1.71 -2.37
C GLU A 68 14.78 -1.25 -2.14
N VAL A 69 14.56 -0.27 -1.26
CA VAL A 69 13.25 0.38 -1.10
C VAL A 69 12.77 1.00 -2.41
N ALA A 70 13.65 1.75 -3.10
CA ALA A 70 13.32 2.35 -4.38
C ALA A 70 12.95 1.28 -5.41
N ARG A 71 13.79 0.24 -5.55
CA ARG A 71 13.56 -0.89 -6.46
C ARG A 71 12.20 -1.56 -6.23
N ARG A 72 11.82 -1.81 -4.97
CA ARG A 72 10.55 -2.45 -4.61
C ARG A 72 9.33 -1.55 -4.81
N LEU A 73 9.44 -0.26 -4.51
CA LEU A 73 8.35 0.70 -4.70
C LEU A 73 8.05 0.96 -6.18
N THR A 74 9.08 1.01 -7.02
CA THR A 74 8.92 1.33 -8.45
C THR A 74 8.79 0.11 -9.36
N ARG A 75 8.93 -1.11 -8.81
CA ARG A 75 9.03 -2.37 -9.57
C ARG A 75 10.21 -2.40 -10.57
N GLY A 76 11.28 -1.65 -10.29
CA GLY A 76 12.46 -1.60 -11.13
C GLY A 76 12.24 -0.83 -12.42
N THR A 77 12.39 0.48 -12.36
CA THR A 77 12.93 1.22 -13.51
C THR A 77 14.28 1.72 -13.06
N ASP A 78 15.32 1.09 -13.63
CA ASP A 78 16.70 1.55 -13.60
C ASP A 78 16.84 2.90 -14.31
#